data_AF-A0A0N4WZY9-F1
#
_entry.id   AF-A0A0N4WZY9-F1
#
_cell.length_a   1.000
_cell.length_b   1.000
_cell.length_c   1.000
_cell.angle_alpha   90.00
_cell.angle_beta   90.00
_cell.angle_gamma   90.00
#
_symmetry.space_group_name_H-M   'P 1'
#
loop_
_entity.id
_entity.type
_entity.pdbx_description
1 polymer ?
#
loop_
_entity_poly.entity_id
_entity_poly.type
_entity_poly.pdbx_seq_one_letter_code
_entity_poly.pdbx_strand_id
1 'polypeptide(L)'
;MNLYTPGDGLFQTHVTLEDIEQDLRKAFGTTASFGANTSVEDIGKNKGYMSKIILVEPNWQHCEKGLPQKVLVKIPTQLVMQKFQEEAALGKNESNRFKDPEFRSRFELNQKRCHNAEVAVYKHLAKIPHGKLFYPKIYCMRKFTESNPGKGYIAMEFLENIKEVQIFENISIEQMKQILRFKAVFEANSLEISSEDRKNFVENPFENVWSVMYKDELISNVTTRFRTFNGGKLAKKADRLAEIFDSMVDLQWADHLSDKLGMERVLCHGDLWSMNILWKQDGDQLNLATLVDYQ
;
A
#
# COMPACT_ATOMS: atom_id res chain seq x y z
N MET A 1 8.40 -20.41 2.57
CA MET A 1 7.98 -19.22 3.36
C MET A 1 6.83 -18.55 2.62
N ASN A 2 5.79 -18.12 3.35
CA ASN A 2 4.65 -17.41 2.77
C ASN A 2 4.25 -16.20 3.65
N LEU A 3 3.45 -15.27 3.14
CA LEU A 3 3.09 -14.03 3.85
C LEU A 3 1.92 -14.17 4.84
N TYR A 4 1.32 -15.35 4.95
CA TYR A 4 0.13 -15.60 5.77
C TYR A 4 0.36 -16.52 6.97
N THR A 5 1.56 -17.08 7.12
CA THR A 5 2.01 -17.78 8.33
C THR A 5 2.99 -16.90 9.11
N PRO A 6 2.89 -16.84 10.45
CA PRO A 6 3.88 -16.21 11.30
C PRO A 6 5.30 -16.70 10.99
N GLY A 7 6.25 -15.76 10.92
CA GLY A 7 7.69 -16.02 10.85
C GLY A 7 8.42 -15.56 12.12
N ASP A 8 9.73 -15.81 12.15
CA ASP A 8 10.59 -15.50 13.31
C ASP A 8 11.18 -14.07 13.27
N GLY A 9 10.75 -13.26 12.30
CA GLY A 9 11.19 -11.88 12.13
C GLY A 9 10.37 -10.86 12.92
N LEU A 10 10.53 -9.59 12.56
CA LEU A 10 9.88 -8.46 13.22
C LEU A 10 8.35 -8.61 13.16
N PHE A 11 7.71 -8.54 14.33
CA PHE A 11 6.26 -8.62 14.49
C PHE A 11 5.61 -9.79 13.72
N GLN A 12 6.23 -10.97 13.80
CA GLN A 12 5.78 -12.21 13.15
C GLN A 12 5.90 -12.22 11.61
N THR A 13 6.61 -11.26 11.02
CA THR A 13 6.99 -11.34 9.59
C THR A 13 8.22 -12.23 9.39
N HIS A 14 8.67 -12.42 8.15
CA HIS A 14 9.93 -13.15 7.86
C HIS A 14 11.15 -12.23 7.78
N VAL A 15 10.96 -10.91 7.86
CA VAL A 15 12.05 -9.93 7.75
C VAL A 15 12.61 -9.68 9.15
N THR A 16 13.93 -9.80 9.30
CA THR A 16 14.61 -9.58 10.58
C THR A 16 15.18 -8.16 10.66
N LEU A 17 15.59 -7.75 11.87
CA LEU A 17 16.31 -6.49 12.05
C LEU A 17 17.68 -6.52 11.32
N GLU A 18 18.33 -7.68 11.27
CA GLU A 18 19.59 -7.89 10.56
C GLU A 18 19.44 -7.68 9.04
N ASP A 19 18.32 -8.14 8.45
CA ASP A 19 18.04 -7.89 7.03
C ASP A 19 18.02 -6.39 6.71
N ILE A 20 17.37 -5.60 7.57
CA ILE A 20 17.23 -4.14 7.44
C ILE A 20 18.58 -3.45 7.67
N GLU A 21 19.30 -3.83 8.73
CA GLU A 21 20.63 -3.30 9.03
C GLU A 21 21.59 -3.51 7.86
N GLN A 22 21.66 -4.73 7.32
CA GLN A 22 22.55 -5.06 6.21
C GLN A 22 22.28 -4.20 4.98
N ASP A 23 21.01 -4.04 4.59
CA ASP A 23 20.65 -3.26 3.41
C ASP A 23 20.86 -1.76 3.64
N LEU A 24 20.63 -1.25 4.87
CA LEU A 24 20.94 0.14 5.22
C LEU A 24 22.46 0.39 5.21
N ARG A 25 23.26 -0.48 5.83
CA ARG A 25 24.73 -0.37 5.81
C ARG A 25 25.27 -0.30 4.39
N LYS A 26 24.74 -1.15 3.51
CA LYS A 26 25.07 -1.13 2.08
C LYS A 26 24.63 0.17 1.41
N ALA A 27 23.40 0.65 1.67
CA ALA A 27 22.87 1.87 1.08
C ALA A 27 23.65 3.13 1.49
N PHE A 28 24.15 3.17 2.72
CA PHE A 28 24.93 4.30 3.25
C PHE A 28 26.45 4.11 3.10
N GLY A 29 26.91 2.95 2.62
CA GLY A 29 28.34 2.65 2.48
C GLY A 29 29.10 2.68 3.82
N THR A 30 28.41 2.37 4.92
CA THR A 30 28.93 2.51 6.28
C THR A 30 29.36 1.18 6.89
N THR A 31 30.32 1.26 7.81
CA THR A 31 30.71 0.12 8.66
C THR A 31 30.00 0.13 10.02
N ALA A 32 29.28 1.20 10.34
CA ALA A 32 28.46 1.30 11.54
C ALA A 32 27.42 0.17 11.60
N SER A 33 27.09 -0.27 12.80
CA SER A 33 26.15 -1.36 13.04
C SER A 33 25.05 -0.95 14.03
N PHE A 34 23.95 -1.68 14.05
CA PHE A 34 22.93 -1.49 15.07
C PHE A 34 23.44 -1.97 16.43
N GLY A 35 23.28 -1.15 17.46
CA GLY A 35 23.59 -1.49 18.85
C GLY A 35 22.39 -2.10 19.56
N ALA A 36 22.63 -2.65 20.75
CA ALA A 36 21.61 -3.34 21.56
C ALA A 36 20.37 -2.48 21.90
N ASN A 37 20.52 -1.15 21.97
CA ASN A 37 19.41 -0.22 22.25
C ASN A 37 18.64 0.22 20.98
N THR A 38 18.76 -0.49 19.86
CA THR A 38 17.96 -0.19 18.66
C THR A 38 16.49 -0.47 18.96
N SER A 39 15.64 0.54 18.76
CA SER A 39 14.20 0.43 19.01
C SER A 39 13.46 0.02 17.74
N VAL A 40 12.42 -0.80 17.89
CA VAL A 40 11.50 -1.20 16.82
C VAL A 40 10.06 -1.12 17.32
N GLU A 41 9.20 -0.40 16.59
CA GLU A 41 7.80 -0.20 16.95
C GLU A 41 6.88 -0.38 15.73
N ASP A 42 5.77 -1.13 15.88
CA ASP A 42 4.72 -1.23 14.85
C ASP A 42 3.75 -0.06 14.97
N ILE A 43 4.09 1.06 14.34
CA ILE A 43 3.28 2.29 14.29
C ILE A 43 2.12 2.20 13.29
N GLY A 44 2.07 1.13 12.48
CA GLY A 44 0.97 0.82 11.56
C GLY A 44 -0.21 0.12 12.23
N LYS A 45 -0.15 -0.18 13.53
CA LYS A 45 -1.22 -0.88 14.24
C LYS A 45 -2.56 -0.14 14.05
N ASN A 46 -3.55 -0.86 13.53
CA ASN A 46 -4.90 -0.37 13.17
C ASN A 46 -4.97 0.61 11.98
N LYS A 47 -3.85 0.90 11.30
CA LYS A 47 -3.79 1.81 10.14
C LYS A 47 -3.27 1.13 8.87
N GLY A 48 -2.32 0.21 8.99
CA GLY A 48 -1.86 -0.62 7.89
C GLY A 48 -2.86 -1.73 7.60
N TYR A 49 -3.25 -1.89 6.33
CA TYR A 49 -4.18 -2.94 5.93
C TYR A 49 -3.45 -4.21 5.46
N MET A 50 -2.54 -4.07 4.49
CA MET A 50 -1.80 -5.18 3.86
C MET A 50 -0.31 -5.23 4.26
N SER A 51 0.10 -4.48 5.26
CA SER A 51 1.51 -4.36 5.66
C SER A 51 1.65 -4.01 7.13
N LYS A 52 2.78 -4.40 7.70
CA LYS A 52 3.30 -3.82 8.94
C LYS A 52 4.07 -2.55 8.59
N ILE A 53 3.85 -1.49 9.37
CA ILE A 53 4.57 -0.22 9.25
C ILE A 53 5.39 -0.05 10.51
N ILE A 54 6.70 -0.28 10.38
CA ILE A 54 7.62 -0.36 11.50
C ILE A 54 8.46 0.90 11.53
N LEU A 55 8.48 1.58 12.68
CA LEU A 55 9.49 2.58 12.99
C LEU A 55 10.70 1.87 13.59
N VAL A 56 11.84 2.01 12.94
CA VAL A 56 13.14 1.60 13.46
C VAL A 56 13.88 2.86 13.89
N GLU A 57 14.37 2.89 15.13
CA GLU A 57 15.27 3.93 15.63
C GLU A 57 16.65 3.31 15.88
N PRO A 58 17.54 3.33 14.86
CA PRO A 58 18.85 2.71 14.97
C PRO A 58 19.70 3.31 16.09
N ASN A 59 20.19 2.46 16.98
CA ASN A 59 21.27 2.84 17.88
C ASN A 59 22.61 2.57 17.17
N TRP A 60 22.94 3.38 16.16
CA TRP A 60 24.18 3.22 15.38
C TRP A 60 25.41 3.22 16.30
N GLN A 61 26.24 2.19 16.18
CA GLN A 61 27.55 2.10 16.82
C GLN A 61 28.61 2.60 15.86
N HIS A 62 29.68 3.21 16.40
CA HIS A 62 30.74 3.83 15.60
C HIS A 62 30.19 4.97 14.70
N CYS A 63 29.32 5.81 15.28
CA CYS A 63 28.52 6.84 14.61
C CYS A 63 29.30 7.65 13.56
N GLU A 64 28.99 7.38 12.29
CA GLU A 64 29.37 8.23 11.17
C GLU A 64 28.32 9.34 11.00
N LYS A 65 28.74 10.52 10.54
CA LYS A 65 27.81 11.64 10.28
C LYS A 65 26.89 11.30 9.10
N GLY A 66 25.60 11.61 9.23
CA GLY A 66 24.63 11.50 8.14
C GLY A 66 23.81 10.21 8.10
N LEU A 67 23.98 9.31 9.08
CA LEU A 67 23.14 8.13 9.24
C LEU A 67 21.74 8.51 9.77
N PRO A 68 20.67 7.81 9.34
CA PRO A 68 19.32 8.14 9.74
C PRO A 68 19.07 7.76 11.21
N GLN A 69 18.48 8.67 11.97
CA GLN A 69 18.05 8.42 13.35
C GLN A 69 16.72 7.66 13.42
N LYS A 70 15.88 7.80 12.39
CA LYS A 70 14.59 7.13 12.25
C LYS A 70 14.45 6.59 10.83
N VAL A 71 13.96 5.37 10.73
CA VAL A 71 13.69 4.69 9.45
C VAL A 71 12.31 4.08 9.52
N LEU A 72 11.46 4.41 8.55
CA LEU A 72 10.18 3.77 8.36
C LEU A 72 10.37 2.53 7.47
N VAL A 73 9.92 1.37 7.92
CA VAL A 73 10.01 0.11 7.17
C VAL A 73 8.61 -0.45 6.95
N LYS A 74 8.21 -0.56 5.67
CA LYS A 74 6.95 -1.19 5.26
C LYS A 74 7.21 -2.64 4.87
N ILE A 75 6.53 -3.57 5.52
CA ILE A 75 6.70 -5.02 5.31
C ILE A 75 5.34 -5.65 4.95
N PRO A 76 5.14 -6.14 3.72
CA PRO A 76 3.91 -6.82 3.33
C PRO A 76 3.65 -8.09 4.15
N THR A 77 2.42 -8.24 4.63
CA THR A 77 1.98 -9.44 5.35
C THR A 77 0.47 -9.58 5.30
N GLN A 78 -0.06 -10.81 5.30
CA GLN A 78 -1.49 -11.07 5.44
C GLN A 78 -1.95 -11.17 6.90
N LEU A 79 -1.03 -11.20 7.87
CA LEU A 79 -1.38 -11.39 9.28
C LEU A 79 -2.30 -10.27 9.80
N VAL A 80 -2.15 -9.05 9.29
CA VAL A 80 -2.98 -7.91 9.66
C VAL A 80 -4.43 -8.10 9.19
N MET A 81 -4.63 -8.50 7.93
CA MET A 81 -5.96 -8.78 7.39
C MET A 81 -6.62 -10.00 8.02
N GLN A 82 -5.85 -11.06 8.30
CA GLN A 82 -6.34 -12.24 8.99
C GLN A 82 -6.93 -11.87 10.36
N LYS A 83 -6.17 -11.11 11.16
CA LYS A 83 -6.63 -10.62 12.45
C LYS A 83 -7.89 -9.74 12.32
N PHE A 84 -7.90 -8.80 11.37
CA PHE A 84 -9.06 -7.94 11.14
C PHE A 84 -10.33 -8.74 10.78
N GLN A 85 -10.20 -9.75 9.92
CA GLN A 85 -11.32 -10.60 9.50
C GLN A 85 -11.78 -11.54 10.61
N GLU A 86 -10.86 -12.03 11.44
CA GLU A 86 -11.21 -12.78 12.65
C GLU A 86 -12.02 -11.91 13.60
N GLU A 87 -11.56 -10.69 13.90
CA GLU A 87 -12.26 -9.74 14.77
C GLU A 87 -13.63 -9.33 14.21
N ALA A 88 -13.74 -9.13 12.89
CA ALA A 88 -15.01 -8.80 12.23
C ALA A 88 -16.03 -9.95 12.25
N ALA A 89 -15.56 -11.20 12.14
CA ALA A 89 -16.40 -12.39 12.16
C ALA A 89 -16.92 -12.73 13.57
N LEU A 90 -16.23 -12.28 14.63
CA LEU A 90 -16.67 -12.47 16.02
C LEU A 90 -18.03 -11.77 16.24
N GLY A 91 -19.07 -12.58 16.46
CA GLY A 91 -20.40 -12.11 16.84
C GLY A 91 -21.40 -11.86 15.70
N LYS A 92 -21.04 -12.11 14.43
CA LYS A 92 -21.91 -11.79 13.27
C LYS A 92 -22.24 -12.94 12.31
N ASN A 93 -21.82 -14.18 12.60
CA ASN A 93 -21.99 -15.34 11.69
C ASN A 93 -21.44 -15.06 10.27
N GLU A 94 -20.43 -14.19 10.16
CA GLU A 94 -19.82 -13.85 8.86
C GLU A 94 -18.73 -14.86 8.47
N SER A 95 -18.62 -15.15 7.16
CA SER A 95 -17.57 -16.01 6.62
C SER A 95 -16.22 -15.27 6.61
N ASN A 96 -15.19 -15.87 7.22
CA ASN A 96 -13.81 -15.37 7.12
C ASN A 96 -13.11 -16.05 5.93
N ARG A 97 -12.98 -15.33 4.81
CA ARG A 97 -12.32 -15.81 3.58
C ARG A 97 -10.86 -16.22 3.77
N PHE A 98 -10.15 -15.66 4.74
CA PHE A 98 -8.78 -16.04 5.01
C PHE A 98 -8.65 -17.42 5.69
N LYS A 99 -9.77 -18.09 6.02
CA LYS A 99 -9.76 -19.51 6.37
C LYS A 99 -9.57 -20.42 5.16
N ASP A 100 -9.89 -19.96 3.95
CA ASP A 100 -9.68 -20.69 2.70
C ASP A 100 -8.18 -20.66 2.30
N PRO A 101 -7.50 -21.82 2.27
CA PRO A 101 -6.09 -21.91 1.84
C PRO A 101 -5.85 -21.43 0.41
N GLU A 102 -6.80 -21.66 -0.51
CA GLU A 102 -6.65 -21.22 -1.91
C GLU A 102 -6.75 -19.71 -2.03
N PHE A 103 -7.69 -19.10 -1.29
CA PHE A 103 -7.81 -17.65 -1.22
C PHE A 103 -6.52 -17.02 -0.69
N ARG A 104 -5.98 -17.49 0.45
CA ARG A 104 -4.72 -16.97 1.02
C ARG A 104 -3.55 -17.07 0.03
N SER A 105 -3.42 -18.20 -0.64
CA SER A 105 -2.32 -18.46 -1.58
C SER A 105 -2.42 -17.55 -2.82
N ARG A 106 -3.62 -17.37 -3.39
CA ARG A 106 -3.83 -16.44 -4.52
C ARG A 106 -3.61 -14.99 -4.10
N PHE A 107 -4.16 -14.61 -2.95
CA PHE A 107 -4.01 -13.25 -2.41
C PHE A 107 -2.54 -12.93 -2.13
N GLU A 108 -1.75 -13.91 -1.69
CA GLU A 108 -0.32 -13.77 -1.48
C GLU A 108 0.41 -13.40 -2.77
N LEU A 109 0.09 -14.10 -3.87
CA LEU A 109 0.70 -13.82 -5.17
C LEU A 109 0.45 -12.36 -5.60
N ASN A 110 -0.77 -11.88 -5.41
CA ASN A 110 -1.13 -10.49 -5.70
C ASN A 110 -0.42 -9.51 -4.78
N GLN A 111 -0.37 -9.78 -3.47
CA GLN A 111 0.33 -8.94 -2.50
C GLN A 111 1.82 -8.80 -2.83
N LYS A 112 2.49 -9.89 -3.25
CA LYS A 112 3.90 -9.86 -3.68
C LYS A 112 4.09 -9.05 -4.96
N ARG A 113 3.16 -9.18 -5.92
CA ARG A 113 3.17 -8.42 -7.18
C ARG A 113 3.00 -6.92 -6.92
N CYS A 114 2.00 -6.54 -6.12
CA CYS A 114 1.75 -5.17 -5.68
C CYS A 114 2.96 -4.54 -4.98
N HIS A 115 3.58 -5.25 -4.03
CA HIS A 115 4.83 -4.78 -3.40
C HIS A 115 5.95 -4.55 -4.42
N ASN A 116 6.15 -5.47 -5.36
CA ASN A 116 7.18 -5.34 -6.39
C ASN A 116 6.88 -4.19 -7.37
N ALA A 117 5.60 -3.90 -7.62
CA ALA A 117 5.14 -2.74 -8.38
C ALA A 117 5.40 -1.44 -7.61
N GLU A 118 5.08 -1.37 -6.31
CA GLU A 118 5.41 -0.23 -5.44
C GLU A 118 6.92 0.08 -5.46
N VAL A 119 7.78 -0.95 -5.39
CA VAL A 119 9.23 -0.80 -5.56
C VAL A 119 9.59 -0.20 -6.93
N ALA A 120 8.89 -0.59 -8.00
CA ALA A 120 9.12 -0.04 -9.33
C ALA A 120 8.65 1.43 -9.42
N VAL A 121 7.54 1.78 -8.76
CA VAL A 121 7.05 3.17 -8.69
C VAL A 121 8.07 4.06 -8.00
N TYR A 122 8.59 3.67 -6.83
CA TYR A 122 9.63 4.46 -6.15
C TYR A 122 10.92 4.60 -6.95
N LYS A 123 11.32 3.56 -7.70
CA LYS A 123 12.44 3.66 -8.65
C LYS A 123 12.17 4.65 -9.78
N HIS A 124 10.93 4.76 -10.25
CA HIS A 124 10.54 5.74 -11.25
C HIS A 124 10.51 7.16 -10.66
N LEU A 125 9.91 7.34 -9.48
CA LEU A 125 9.89 8.62 -8.75
C LEU A 125 11.31 9.16 -8.55
N ALA A 126 12.29 8.29 -8.25
CA ALA A 126 13.70 8.63 -8.12
C ALA A 126 14.35 9.23 -9.39
N LYS A 127 13.77 9.00 -10.57
CA LYS A 127 14.25 9.56 -11.85
C LYS A 127 13.66 10.95 -12.14
N ILE A 128 12.59 11.33 -11.45
CA ILE A 128 11.92 12.63 -11.67
C ILE A 128 12.82 13.75 -11.13
N PRO A 129 13.01 14.86 -11.87
CA PRO A 129 13.89 15.95 -11.44
C PRO A 129 13.53 16.49 -10.05
N HIS A 130 14.56 16.75 -9.24
CA HIS A 130 14.41 17.25 -7.88
C HIS A 130 13.52 18.50 -7.82
N GLY A 131 12.61 18.56 -6.84
CA GLY A 131 11.69 19.68 -6.63
C GLY A 131 10.43 19.66 -7.51
N LYS A 132 10.27 18.68 -8.41
CA LYS A 132 9.02 18.49 -9.16
C LYS A 132 7.96 17.75 -8.34
N LEU A 133 8.38 16.72 -7.62
CA LEU A 133 7.58 15.95 -6.68
C LEU A 133 8.38 15.75 -5.40
N PHE A 134 7.67 15.74 -4.28
CA PHE A 134 8.23 15.39 -2.97
C PHE A 134 7.72 14.00 -2.61
N TYR A 135 8.64 13.07 -2.39
CA TYR A 135 8.37 11.72 -1.92
C TYR A 135 9.41 11.36 -0.87
N PRO A 136 9.10 10.45 0.07
CA PRO A 136 10.04 10.12 1.14
C PRO A 136 11.33 9.56 0.56
N LYS A 137 12.47 9.97 1.11
CA LYS A 137 13.75 9.42 0.67
C LYS A 137 13.77 7.92 0.92
N ILE A 138 13.92 7.14 -0.14
CA ILE A 138 14.03 5.69 -0.04
C ILE A 138 15.50 5.33 0.23
N TYR A 139 15.75 4.61 1.32
CA TYR A 139 17.09 4.17 1.69
C TYR A 139 17.43 2.83 1.03
N CYS A 140 16.54 1.86 1.15
CA CYS A 140 16.69 0.56 0.49
C CYS A 140 15.33 -0.09 0.23
N MET A 141 15.31 -1.03 -0.71
CA MET A 141 14.12 -1.77 -1.12
C MET A 141 14.51 -3.20 -1.45
N ARG A 142 13.68 -4.15 -1.02
CA ARG A 142 13.86 -5.57 -1.30
C ARG A 142 12.60 -6.11 -1.98
N LYS A 143 12.73 -6.59 -3.22
CA LYS A 143 11.66 -7.25 -3.98
C LYS A 143 11.49 -8.70 -3.51
N PHE A 144 10.29 -9.24 -3.70
CA PHE A 144 10.09 -10.68 -3.70
C PHE A 144 10.63 -11.27 -5.00
N THR A 145 11.32 -12.41 -4.87
CA THR A 145 11.80 -13.23 -5.99
C THR A 145 11.58 -14.70 -5.63
N GLU A 146 11.82 -15.61 -6.58
CA GLU A 146 11.78 -17.06 -6.30
C GLU A 146 12.80 -17.45 -5.21
N SER A 147 13.99 -16.85 -5.23
CA SER A 147 15.04 -17.05 -4.23
C SER A 147 14.81 -16.29 -2.91
N ASN A 148 13.93 -15.29 -2.90
CA ASN A 148 13.53 -14.53 -1.73
C ASN A 148 11.99 -14.44 -1.63
N PRO A 149 11.31 -15.56 -1.32
CA PRO A 149 9.85 -15.60 -1.37
C PRO A 149 9.19 -14.96 -0.14
N GLY A 150 9.93 -14.69 0.94
CA GLY A 150 9.38 -14.26 2.23
C GLY A 150 9.79 -12.87 2.70
N LYS A 151 10.87 -12.28 2.16
CA LYS A 151 11.46 -11.03 2.72
C LYS A 151 11.40 -9.86 1.74
N GLY A 152 10.20 -9.35 1.47
CA GLY A 152 10.02 -8.09 0.75
C GLY A 152 9.79 -6.94 1.72
N TYR A 153 10.41 -5.79 1.50
CA TYR A 153 10.17 -4.57 2.30
C TYR A 153 10.68 -3.32 1.59
N ILE A 154 10.24 -2.15 2.06
CA ILE A 154 10.74 -0.84 1.65
C ILE A 154 11.15 -0.10 2.92
N ALA A 155 12.40 0.36 3.00
CA ALA A 155 12.90 1.20 4.08
C ALA A 155 13.12 2.64 3.56
N MET A 156 12.47 3.59 4.21
CA MET A 156 12.41 4.98 3.78
C MET A 156 12.50 5.95 4.95
N GLU A 157 12.64 7.23 4.62
CA GLU A 157 12.57 8.34 5.55
C GLU A 157 11.28 8.31 6.36
N PHE A 158 11.41 8.48 7.67
CA PHE A 158 10.27 8.75 8.54
C PHE A 158 9.94 10.24 8.47
N LEU A 159 8.78 10.58 7.91
CA LEU A 159 8.32 11.96 7.84
C LEU A 159 7.71 12.37 9.19
N GLU A 160 8.38 13.28 9.88
CA GLU A 160 7.88 13.86 11.13
C GLU A 160 6.84 14.95 10.89
N ASN A 161 6.03 15.21 11.92
CA ASN A 161 5.03 16.28 11.95
C ASN A 161 4.00 16.20 10.81
N ILE A 162 3.60 14.97 10.46
CA ILE A 162 2.52 14.73 9.51
C ILE A 162 1.17 14.90 10.21
N LYS A 163 0.30 15.69 9.58
CA LYS A 163 -1.09 15.90 9.97
C LYS A 163 -1.97 14.89 9.23
N GLU A 164 -2.68 14.07 9.99
CA GLU A 164 -3.76 13.26 9.46
C GLU A 164 -4.96 14.16 9.14
N VAL A 165 -5.48 14.00 7.92
CA VAL A 165 -6.72 14.65 7.46
C VAL A 165 -7.70 13.53 7.10
N GLN A 166 -8.76 13.42 7.88
CA GLN A 166 -9.77 12.38 7.73
C GLN A 166 -10.69 12.66 6.55
N ILE A 167 -11.37 11.62 6.05
CA ILE A 167 -12.28 11.73 4.90
C ILE A 167 -13.46 12.70 5.11
N PHE A 168 -13.83 12.96 6.37
CA PHE A 168 -14.89 13.89 6.74
C PHE A 168 -14.39 15.32 6.98
N GLU A 169 -13.07 15.54 6.97
CA GLU A 169 -12.48 16.87 7.09
C GLU A 169 -12.43 17.54 5.71
N ASN A 170 -12.71 18.84 5.67
CA ASN A 170 -12.67 19.60 4.43
C ASN A 170 -11.26 20.12 4.17
N ILE A 171 -10.85 20.10 2.90
CA ILE A 171 -9.67 20.80 2.41
C ILE A 171 -10.09 21.94 1.48
N SER A 172 -9.28 23.00 1.43
CA SER A 172 -9.50 24.12 0.53
C SER A 172 -9.23 23.76 -0.93
N ILE A 173 -9.72 24.58 -1.86
CA ILE A 173 -9.41 24.43 -3.29
C ILE A 173 -7.89 24.49 -3.54
N GLU A 174 -7.17 25.34 -2.82
CA GLU A 174 -5.70 25.45 -2.96
C GLU A 174 -4.98 24.20 -2.46
N GLN A 175 -5.49 23.55 -1.41
CA GLN A 175 -4.98 22.25 -0.94
C GLN A 175 -5.27 21.15 -1.97
N MET A 176 -6.48 21.11 -2.54
CA MET A 176 -6.83 20.16 -3.60
C MET A 176 -5.93 20.33 -4.84
N LYS A 177 -5.60 21.57 -5.23
CA LYS A 177 -4.69 21.85 -6.34
C LYS A 177 -3.29 21.25 -6.13
N GLN A 178 -2.80 21.14 -4.90
CA GLN A 178 -1.51 20.50 -4.61
C GLN A 178 -1.55 19.01 -4.96
N ILE A 179 -2.63 18.30 -4.59
CA ILE A 179 -2.84 16.89 -4.93
C ILE A 179 -2.96 16.72 -6.45
N LEU A 180 -3.78 17.55 -7.10
CA LEU A 180 -3.98 17.49 -8.56
C LEU A 180 -2.68 17.77 -9.32
N ARG A 181 -1.87 18.72 -8.85
CA ARG A 181 -0.55 19.02 -9.42
C ARG A 181 0.40 17.85 -9.25
N PHE A 182 0.44 17.21 -8.07
CA PHE A 182 1.23 16.01 -7.85
C PHE A 182 0.83 14.92 -8.86
N LYS A 183 -0.46 14.61 -8.94
CA LYS A 183 -1.01 13.59 -9.85
C LYS A 183 -0.66 13.89 -11.30
N ALA A 184 -0.85 15.13 -11.76
CA ALA A 184 -0.54 15.53 -13.13
C ALA A 184 0.95 15.36 -13.46
N VAL A 185 1.85 15.76 -12.56
CA VAL A 185 3.30 15.59 -12.77
C VAL A 185 3.66 14.11 -12.76
N PHE A 186 3.15 13.34 -11.81
CA PHE A 186 3.39 11.89 -11.73
C PHE A 186 2.95 11.15 -13.01
N GLU A 187 1.72 11.40 -13.46
CA GLU A 187 1.15 10.75 -14.64
C GLU A 187 1.86 11.19 -15.93
N ALA A 188 2.19 12.47 -16.08
CA ALA A 188 2.93 12.96 -17.24
C ALA A 188 4.34 12.36 -17.31
N ASN A 189 5.06 12.26 -16.19
CA ASN A 189 6.39 11.65 -16.17
C ASN A 189 6.34 10.14 -16.48
N SER A 190 5.21 9.48 -16.21
CA SER A 190 5.05 8.06 -16.51
C SER A 190 5.04 7.74 -18.01
N LEU A 191 4.77 8.73 -18.87
CA LEU A 191 4.82 8.57 -20.32
C LEU A 191 6.23 8.22 -20.81
N GLU A 192 7.26 8.69 -20.11
CA GLU A 192 8.68 8.43 -20.44
C GLU A 192 9.16 7.05 -19.98
N ILE A 193 8.32 6.27 -19.28
CA ILE A 193 8.68 4.91 -18.87
C ILE A 193 8.75 4.01 -20.10
N SER A 194 9.92 3.38 -20.29
CA SER A 194 10.17 2.42 -21.37
C SER A 194 9.21 1.23 -21.30
N SER A 195 8.97 0.60 -22.45
CA SER A 195 8.16 -0.62 -22.54
C SER A 195 8.71 -1.76 -21.65
N GLU A 196 10.03 -1.82 -21.45
CA GLU A 196 10.64 -2.81 -20.56
C GLU A 196 10.40 -2.49 -19.08
N ASP A 197 10.57 -1.23 -18.68
CA ASP A 197 10.30 -0.83 -17.29
C ASP A 197 8.81 -1.00 -16.96
N ARG A 198 7.90 -0.79 -17.93
CA ARG A 198 6.44 -0.94 -17.76
C ARG A 198 6.02 -2.34 -17.33
N LYS A 199 6.76 -3.39 -17.71
CA LYS A 199 6.50 -4.78 -17.29
C LYS A 199 6.65 -5.00 -15.78
N ASN A 200 7.26 -4.05 -15.06
CA ASN A 200 7.37 -4.12 -13.61
C ASN A 200 6.14 -3.63 -12.86
N PHE A 201 5.15 -3.04 -13.55
CA PHE A 201 3.88 -2.63 -12.96
C PHE A 201 2.81 -3.70 -13.14
N VAL A 202 1.68 -3.52 -12.46
CA VAL A 202 0.52 -4.40 -12.59
C VAL A 202 -0.23 -4.06 -13.87
N GLU A 203 -0.21 -4.97 -14.85
CA GLU A 203 -1.09 -4.92 -16.01
C GLU A 203 -2.48 -5.47 -15.64
N ASN A 204 -3.52 -4.95 -16.29
CA ASN A 204 -4.92 -5.33 -16.07
C ASN A 204 -5.27 -5.45 -14.57
N PRO A 205 -5.11 -4.38 -13.76
CA PRO A 205 -5.28 -4.47 -12.32
C PRO A 205 -6.69 -4.90 -11.89
N PHE A 206 -7.74 -4.63 -12.68
CA PHE A 206 -9.09 -5.08 -12.35
C PHE A 206 -9.19 -6.61 -12.42
N GLU A 207 -8.71 -7.24 -13.49
CA GLU A 207 -8.66 -8.69 -13.61
C GLU A 207 -7.60 -9.33 -12.69
N ASN A 208 -6.40 -8.77 -12.63
CA ASN A 208 -5.27 -9.45 -11.98
C ASN A 208 -5.21 -9.24 -10.47
N VAL A 209 -5.72 -8.12 -9.95
CA VAL A 209 -5.70 -7.82 -8.52
C VAL A 209 -7.11 -7.91 -7.94
N TRP A 210 -8.06 -7.19 -8.52
CA TRP A 210 -9.40 -7.04 -7.94
C TRP A 210 -10.30 -8.26 -8.11
N SER A 211 -10.13 -9.08 -9.15
CA SER A 211 -10.95 -10.30 -9.34
C SER A 211 -10.94 -11.26 -8.15
N VAL A 212 -9.84 -11.32 -7.39
CA VAL A 212 -9.73 -12.14 -6.18
C VAL A 212 -10.70 -11.67 -5.09
N MET A 213 -11.05 -10.38 -5.08
CA MET A 213 -12.04 -9.79 -4.18
C MET A 213 -13.48 -9.91 -4.72
N TYR A 214 -13.67 -9.75 -6.04
CA TYR A 214 -14.96 -9.73 -6.73
C TYR A 214 -15.48 -11.14 -7.14
N LYS A 215 -15.75 -12.00 -6.16
CA LYS A 215 -16.50 -13.26 -6.37
C LYS A 215 -17.95 -13.15 -5.91
N ASP A 216 -18.83 -14.04 -6.38
CA ASP A 216 -20.29 -14.10 -6.08
C ASP A 216 -20.65 -13.90 -4.59
N GLU A 217 -19.82 -14.40 -3.67
CA GLU A 217 -20.03 -14.24 -2.24
C GLU A 217 -19.89 -12.77 -1.77
N LEU A 218 -19.14 -11.91 -2.48
CA LEU A 218 -19.11 -10.46 -2.25
C LEU A 218 -20.48 -9.85 -2.54
N ILE A 219 -21.14 -10.26 -3.63
CA ILE A 219 -22.48 -9.81 -4.02
C ILE A 219 -23.47 -10.20 -2.92
N SER A 220 -23.45 -11.47 -2.53
CA SER A 220 -24.30 -11.99 -1.46
C SER A 220 -24.11 -11.21 -0.16
N ASN A 221 -22.87 -10.93 0.22
CA ASN A 221 -22.55 -10.21 1.45
C ASN A 221 -22.96 -8.73 1.37
N VAL A 222 -22.65 -8.03 0.28
CA VAL A 222 -23.01 -6.62 0.07
C VAL A 222 -24.53 -6.44 0.03
N THR A 223 -25.22 -7.28 -0.75
CA THR A 223 -26.68 -7.23 -0.87
C THR A 223 -27.35 -7.58 0.46
N THR A 224 -26.86 -8.58 1.20
CA THR A 224 -27.41 -8.92 2.53
C THR A 224 -27.20 -7.78 3.54
N ARG A 225 -26.03 -7.15 3.54
CA ARG A 225 -25.75 -6.00 4.42
C ARG A 225 -26.65 -4.82 4.11
N PHE A 226 -26.81 -4.45 2.84
CA PHE A 226 -27.76 -3.39 2.47
C PHE A 226 -29.20 -3.80 2.75
N ARG A 227 -29.57 -5.06 2.53
CA ARG A 227 -30.93 -5.55 2.77
C ARG A 227 -31.33 -5.49 4.23
N THR A 228 -30.40 -5.68 5.14
CA THR A 228 -30.65 -5.64 6.61
C THR A 228 -30.34 -4.28 7.23
N PHE A 229 -29.67 -3.38 6.50
CA PHE A 229 -29.26 -2.07 7.00
C PHE A 229 -30.44 -1.25 7.54
N ASN A 230 -30.29 -0.78 8.78
CA ASN A 230 -31.24 0.08 9.48
C ASN A 230 -32.69 -0.42 9.40
N GLY A 231 -32.91 -1.69 9.75
CA GLY A 231 -34.24 -2.31 9.73
C GLY A 231 -34.77 -2.57 8.31
N GLY A 232 -33.88 -2.71 7.34
CA GLY A 232 -34.24 -3.00 5.95
C GLY A 232 -34.65 -1.79 5.12
N LYS A 233 -34.26 -0.58 5.55
CA LYS A 233 -34.51 0.67 4.81
C LYS A 233 -33.99 0.64 3.37
N LEU A 234 -32.95 -0.16 3.10
CA LEU A 234 -32.36 -0.31 1.77
C LEU A 234 -32.71 -1.63 1.07
N ALA A 235 -33.62 -2.45 1.61
CA ALA A 235 -33.95 -3.78 1.07
C ALA A 235 -34.28 -3.78 -0.43
N LYS A 236 -35.26 -2.97 -0.86
CA LYS A 236 -35.62 -2.88 -2.29
C LYS A 236 -34.46 -2.43 -3.18
N LYS A 237 -33.57 -1.55 -2.67
CA LYS A 237 -32.38 -1.09 -3.42
C LYS A 237 -31.32 -2.18 -3.48
N ALA A 238 -31.17 -2.97 -2.43
CA ALA A 238 -30.28 -4.11 -2.38
C ALA A 238 -30.73 -5.21 -3.35
N ASP A 239 -32.04 -5.49 -3.41
CA ASP A 239 -32.60 -6.45 -4.36
C ASP A 239 -32.37 -5.97 -5.80
N ARG A 240 -32.62 -4.69 -6.08
CA ARG A 240 -32.31 -4.12 -7.39
C ARG A 240 -30.82 -4.19 -7.73
N LEU A 241 -29.94 -3.92 -6.77
CA LEU A 241 -28.49 -4.04 -6.97
C LEU A 241 -28.10 -5.49 -7.32
N ALA A 242 -28.68 -6.48 -6.63
CA ALA A 242 -28.46 -7.88 -6.90
C ALA A 242 -28.85 -8.27 -8.34
N GLU A 243 -30.00 -7.77 -8.83
CA GLU A 243 -30.48 -8.03 -10.19
C GLU A 243 -29.57 -7.49 -11.29
N ILE A 244 -28.86 -6.38 -11.04
CA ILE A 244 -28.06 -5.71 -12.05
C ILE A 244 -26.55 -5.94 -11.87
N PHE A 245 -26.13 -6.57 -10.78
CA PHE A 245 -24.72 -6.62 -10.39
C PHE A 245 -23.85 -7.23 -11.49
N ASP A 246 -24.26 -8.38 -12.02
CA ASP A 246 -23.50 -9.10 -13.06
C ASP A 246 -23.39 -8.28 -14.36
N SER A 247 -24.37 -7.41 -14.62
CA SER A 247 -24.31 -6.47 -15.74
C SER A 247 -23.45 -5.22 -15.46
N MET A 248 -23.20 -4.91 -14.19
CA MET A 248 -22.40 -3.74 -13.78
C MET A 248 -20.90 -4.04 -13.67
N VAL A 249 -20.53 -5.29 -13.38
CA VAL A 249 -19.13 -5.66 -13.12
C VAL A 249 -18.54 -6.34 -14.36
N ASP A 250 -17.82 -5.57 -15.15
CA ASP A 250 -17.02 -6.06 -16.26
C ASP A 250 -15.57 -5.59 -16.06
N LEU A 251 -14.78 -6.46 -15.41
CA LEU A 251 -13.38 -6.16 -15.06
C LEU A 251 -12.51 -6.03 -16.31
N GLN A 252 -12.75 -6.89 -17.32
CA GLN A 252 -12.05 -6.83 -18.59
C GLN A 252 -12.34 -5.51 -19.31
N TRP A 253 -13.61 -5.10 -19.36
CA TRP A 253 -13.98 -3.80 -19.92
C TRP A 253 -13.33 -2.65 -19.18
N ALA A 254 -13.24 -2.72 -17.84
CA ALA A 254 -12.60 -1.69 -17.02
C ALA A 254 -11.10 -1.55 -17.32
N ASP A 255 -10.37 -2.67 -17.48
CA ASP A 255 -8.95 -2.67 -17.85
C ASP A 255 -8.69 -2.07 -19.25
N HIS A 256 -9.66 -2.19 -20.15
CA HIS A 256 -9.59 -1.67 -21.53
C HIS A 256 -10.32 -0.34 -21.74
N LEU A 257 -10.79 0.32 -20.67
CA LEU A 257 -11.57 1.55 -20.79
C LEU A 257 -10.76 2.69 -21.44
N SER A 258 -9.49 2.83 -21.08
CA SER A 258 -8.59 3.83 -21.67
C SER A 258 -8.46 3.66 -23.18
N ASP A 259 -8.27 2.43 -23.66
CA ASP A 259 -8.18 2.12 -25.09
C ASP A 259 -9.47 2.52 -25.83
N LYS A 260 -10.64 2.19 -25.25
CA LYS A 260 -11.96 2.52 -25.84
C LYS A 260 -12.22 4.01 -25.93
N LEU A 261 -11.67 4.77 -24.99
CA LEU A 261 -11.77 6.24 -24.96
C LEU A 261 -10.66 6.93 -25.75
N GLY A 262 -9.73 6.19 -26.35
CA GLY A 262 -8.57 6.75 -27.06
C GLY A 262 -7.60 7.50 -26.15
N MET A 263 -7.54 7.11 -24.87
CA MET A 263 -6.68 7.72 -23.86
C MET A 263 -5.33 7.01 -23.78
N GLU A 264 -4.26 7.79 -23.64
CA GLU A 264 -2.93 7.24 -23.40
C GLU A 264 -2.81 6.62 -22.00
N ARG A 265 -2.10 5.49 -21.91
CA ARG A 265 -1.92 4.77 -20.65
C ARG A 265 -0.80 5.36 -19.81
N VAL A 266 -1.19 5.99 -18.70
CA VAL A 266 -0.29 6.52 -17.66
C VAL A 266 -0.25 5.60 -16.45
N LEU A 267 0.79 5.75 -15.63
CA LEU A 267 0.86 5.15 -14.31
C LEU A 267 -0.06 5.90 -13.35
N CYS A 268 -1.10 5.23 -12.87
CA CYS A 268 -2.01 5.75 -11.87
C CYS A 268 -1.60 5.28 -10.47
N HIS A 269 -1.91 6.07 -9.43
CA HIS A 269 -1.67 5.67 -8.03
C HIS A 269 -2.48 4.43 -7.61
N GLY A 270 -3.65 4.21 -8.20
CA GLY A 270 -4.50 3.03 -7.93
C GLY A 270 -5.32 3.09 -6.62
N ASP A 271 -4.79 3.72 -5.57
CA ASP A 271 -5.42 3.86 -4.25
C ASP A 271 -5.24 5.28 -3.66
N LEU A 272 -5.63 6.33 -4.41
CA LEU A 272 -5.48 7.71 -3.94
C LEU A 272 -6.71 8.16 -3.13
N TRP A 273 -6.59 8.13 -1.81
CA TRP A 273 -7.60 8.61 -0.87
C TRP A 273 -6.96 9.28 0.35
N SER A 274 -7.77 9.84 1.26
CA SER A 274 -7.30 10.73 2.34
C SER A 274 -6.16 10.16 3.19
N MET A 275 -6.14 8.84 3.44
CA MET A 275 -5.12 8.20 4.26
C MET A 275 -3.78 7.98 3.55
N ASN A 276 -3.75 8.09 2.22
CA ASN A 276 -2.55 8.00 1.39
C ASN A 276 -2.01 9.39 0.99
N ILE A 277 -2.62 10.46 1.51
CA ILE A 277 -2.21 11.84 1.31
C ILE A 277 -1.63 12.36 2.62
N LEU A 278 -0.32 12.59 2.66
CA LEU A 278 0.36 13.07 3.86
C LEU A 278 0.50 14.59 3.82
N TRP A 279 0.06 15.26 4.88
CA TRP A 279 0.09 16.71 5.02
C TRP A 279 1.10 17.15 6.07
N LYS A 280 1.73 18.30 5.86
CA LYS A 280 2.40 19.08 6.92
C LYS A 280 1.53 20.29 7.23
N GLN A 281 1.37 20.56 8.52
CA GLN A 281 0.63 21.73 8.99
C GLN A 281 1.60 22.83 9.42
N ASP A 282 1.44 24.01 8.86
CA ASP A 282 2.14 25.23 9.24
C ASP A 282 1.10 26.31 9.59
N GLY A 283 0.87 26.50 10.90
CA GLY A 283 -0.27 27.26 11.40
C GLY A 283 -1.61 26.69 10.88
N ASP A 284 -2.37 27.52 10.18
CA ASP A 284 -3.65 27.13 9.56
C ASP A 284 -3.49 26.57 8.14
N GLN A 285 -2.27 26.56 7.59
CA GLN A 285 -2.01 26.08 6.23
C GLN A 285 -1.61 24.60 6.22
N LEU A 286 -2.30 23.81 5.41
CA LEU A 286 -1.88 22.45 5.06
C LEU A 286 -1.09 22.47 3.75
N ASN A 287 0.11 21.93 3.81
CA ASN A 287 1.01 21.75 2.67
C ASN A 287 1.16 20.26 2.40
N LEU A 288 1.00 19.85 1.15
CA LEU A 288 1.16 18.46 0.74
C LEU A 288 2.62 18.05 0.99
N ALA A 289 2.82 17.05 1.84
CA ALA A 289 4.14 16.48 2.08
C ALA A 289 4.48 15.47 0.98
N THR A 290 3.59 14.52 0.71
CA THR A 290 3.75 13.48 -0.32
C THR A 290 2.45 12.67 -0.46
N LEU A 291 2.36 11.89 -1.54
CA LEU A 291 1.48 10.73 -1.63
C LEU A 291 2.25 9.44 -1.32
N VAL A 292 1.62 8.44 -0.73
CA VAL A 292 2.24 7.16 -0.32
C VAL A 292 1.34 5.97 -0.66
N ASP A 293 1.88 4.76 -0.55
CA ASP A 293 1.17 3.50 -0.80
C ASP A 293 0.82 3.27 -2.29
N TYR A 294 1.86 3.03 -3.10
CA TYR A 294 1.75 2.85 -4.55
C TYR A 294 1.65 1.38 -4.99
N GLN A 295 0.94 0.56 -4.21
CA GLN A 295 0.79 -0.89 -4.39
C GLN A 295 -0.10 -1.28 -5.57
#